data_AF-A0A3M1VY54-F1
#
_entry.id   AF-A0A3M1VY54-F1
#
_cell.length_a   1.000
_cell.length_b   1.000
_cell.length_c   1.000
_cell.angle_alpha   90.00
_cell.angle_beta   90.00
_cell.angle_gamma   90.00
#
_symmetry.space_group_name_H-M   'P 1'
#
loop_
_entity.id
_entity.type
_entity.pdbx_description
1 polymer ?
#
loop_
_entity_poly.entity_id
_entity_poly.type
_entity_poly.pdbx_seq_one_letter_code
_entity_poly.pdbx_strand_id
1 'polypeptide(L)'
;MTRVDGNPAVKLSDGRVIPLDKLEDWERLRKRAPIPPQNFIPQQLAVAVPIPPSQDLRPYQTPIKNQDGRGTCVQFAVNAAIEAAYKHRSGVDLDLSEQYGNHLQKMTWLAEDLRPQAGCRENQVGAWGGGDLIYQLLLFTKYRLPTEELCPYVASYNYSDTGQPGDDPLIEADDRCGPNGNQRLVDDFNLSSAPTLYHVPEEMTVTNFPQEALEGARYGIHAPAFAPLDRRYLTDPAWYEARLAEGYEVAFAAALCGADPIPDNGVWDPGDGSDCGGHAMLMVGYRHNDRVFIVKNSWGYDNPAEDGYTLMSYDWVTRGYVVEAGVIHDVEYSERYPIQQLLLGRWNLDHDGWKGILDIYRLPEFFYSDHIHGEEDHRIGTYFGPDGVARRVNGVIDGHQVEFYIDWDNPNLDYGDLRGMRFTGYLFTRDHMYLAGTLVDNRDGQTYGFYAVKGDYLSGHGRTSTPRLRSYIGSWAMNHDGWQGTLDITAVRLSGRITGTYTPRGGSPLPITGTVNLRNIREVSFSIPFDPNHPQPFHGYMYSWETGIISGTTEWNGITFGFVAHRLQ
;
A
#
# COMPACT_ATOMS: atom_id res chain seq x y z
N MET A 1 27.19 -7.91 20.83
CA MET A 1 25.77 -8.03 21.16
C MET A 1 25.57 -7.43 22.51
N THR A 2 24.66 -6.47 22.57
CA THR A 2 24.14 -5.88 23.78
C THR A 2 22.62 -6.00 23.73
N ARG A 3 21.93 -5.54 24.77
CA ARG A 3 20.48 -5.31 24.72
C ARG A 3 20.20 -3.84 24.94
N VAL A 4 19.21 -3.33 24.22
CA VAL A 4 18.63 -1.99 24.43
C VAL A 4 17.13 -2.20 24.61
N ASP A 5 16.61 -1.81 25.77
CA ASP A 5 15.20 -1.98 26.13
C ASP A 5 14.66 -3.41 25.94
N GLY A 6 15.51 -4.39 26.25
CA GLY A 6 15.21 -5.82 26.10
C GLY A 6 15.37 -6.39 24.69
N ASN A 7 15.54 -5.56 23.67
CA ASN A 7 15.78 -5.97 22.29
C ASN A 7 17.28 -6.29 22.05
N PRO A 8 17.61 -7.29 21.22
CA PRO A 8 18.99 -7.54 20.82
C PRO A 8 19.53 -6.33 20.04
N ALA A 9 20.83 -6.02 20.19
CA ALA A 9 21.44 -4.89 19.51
C ALA A 9 22.94 -5.13 19.24
N VAL A 10 23.43 -4.51 18.17
CA VAL A 10 24.86 -4.47 17.84
C VAL A 10 25.42 -3.12 18.25
N LYS A 11 26.58 -3.14 18.91
CA LYS A 11 27.36 -1.93 19.20
C LYS A 11 28.49 -1.87 18.18
N LEU A 12 28.52 -0.81 17.38
CA LEU A 12 29.55 -0.57 16.37
C LEU A 12 30.82 -0.03 17.02
N SER A 13 31.93 -0.12 16.28
CA SER A 13 33.25 0.37 16.71
C SER A 13 33.29 1.88 16.98
N ASP A 14 32.45 2.66 16.29
CA ASP A 14 32.26 4.10 16.48
C ASP A 14 31.36 4.45 17.70
N GLY A 15 30.84 3.44 18.40
CA GLY A 15 30.04 3.58 19.60
C GLY A 15 28.52 3.63 19.36
N ARG A 16 28.05 3.72 18.11
CA ARG A 16 26.62 3.63 17.80
C ARG A 16 26.05 2.27 18.20
N VAL A 17 24.77 2.25 18.56
CA VAL A 17 24.07 1.02 18.95
C VAL A 17 22.86 0.86 18.04
N ILE A 18 22.84 -0.21 17.26
CA ILE A 18 21.77 -0.49 16.31
C ILE A 18 20.91 -1.64 16.84
N PRO A 19 19.59 -1.42 17.04
CA PRO A 19 18.69 -2.49 17.44
C PRO A 19 18.54 -3.51 16.31
N LEU A 20 18.45 -4.77 16.71
CA LEU A 20 18.11 -5.91 15.86
C LEU A 20 16.71 -6.41 16.21
N ASP A 21 16.10 -7.11 15.27
CA ASP A 21 14.81 -7.75 15.50
C ASP A 21 14.97 -8.94 16.45
N LYS A 22 13.92 -9.26 17.22
CA LYS A 22 13.88 -10.51 17.97
C LYS A 22 13.66 -11.67 17.01
N LEU A 23 14.47 -12.72 17.13
CA LEU A 23 14.30 -13.92 16.28
C LEU A 23 12.94 -14.61 16.47
N GLU A 24 12.38 -14.54 17.69
CA GLU A 24 11.03 -15.03 17.99
C GLU A 24 9.96 -14.29 17.17
N ASP A 25 10.14 -12.98 16.94
CA ASP A 25 9.25 -12.20 16.08
C ASP A 25 9.37 -12.63 14.62
N TRP A 26 10.58 -12.89 14.12
CA TRP A 26 10.79 -13.42 12.77
C TRP A 26 10.17 -14.80 12.56
N GLU A 27 10.29 -15.70 13.53
CA GLU A 27 9.61 -17.01 13.46
C GLU A 27 8.09 -16.87 13.40
N ARG A 28 7.53 -15.89 14.11
CA ARG A 28 6.11 -15.59 14.11
C ARG A 28 5.66 -14.95 12.80
N LEU A 29 6.44 -14.03 12.23
CA LEU A 29 6.16 -13.37 10.95
C LEU A 29 6.26 -14.37 9.79
N ARG A 30 7.32 -15.19 9.72
CA ARG A 30 7.51 -16.20 8.66
C ARG A 30 6.39 -17.22 8.56
N LYS A 31 5.80 -17.61 9.68
CA LYS A 31 4.63 -18.51 9.70
C LYS A 31 3.38 -17.90 9.05
N ARG A 32 3.39 -16.58 8.82
CA ARG A 32 2.25 -15.80 8.30
C ARG A 32 2.54 -15.09 7.00
N ALA A 33 3.81 -14.93 6.64
CA ALA A 33 4.20 -14.44 5.33
C ALA A 33 3.61 -15.36 4.24
N PRO A 34 3.10 -14.79 3.13
CA PRO A 34 2.70 -15.56 1.96
C PRO A 34 3.84 -16.48 1.52
N ILE A 35 3.52 -17.75 1.28
CA ILE A 35 4.49 -18.70 0.74
C ILE A 35 4.73 -18.28 -0.71
N PRO A 36 5.98 -18.12 -1.16
CA PRO A 36 6.27 -17.84 -2.54
C PRO A 36 5.62 -18.88 -3.47
N PRO A 37 4.90 -18.44 -4.51
CA PRO A 37 4.45 -19.32 -5.58
C PRO A 37 5.58 -20.21 -6.12
N GLN A 38 5.26 -21.46 -6.44
CA GLN A 38 6.25 -22.45 -6.89
C GLN A 38 7.05 -22.00 -8.13
N ASN A 39 6.46 -21.14 -8.98
CA ASN A 39 7.13 -20.56 -10.14
C ASN A 39 8.20 -19.51 -9.78
N PHE A 40 8.16 -18.93 -8.58
CA PHE A 40 9.23 -18.07 -8.05
C PHE A 40 10.32 -18.85 -7.30
N ILE A 41 10.16 -20.17 -7.15
CA ILE A 41 11.17 -21.05 -6.56
C ILE A 41 11.89 -21.77 -7.69
N PRO A 42 13.20 -21.53 -7.92
CA PRO A 42 13.96 -22.22 -8.94
C PRO A 42 13.90 -23.75 -8.74
N GLN A 43 13.42 -24.48 -9.75
CA GLN A 43 13.24 -25.94 -9.66
C GLN A 43 14.55 -26.75 -9.78
N GLN A 44 15.66 -26.10 -10.16
CA GLN A 44 16.97 -26.73 -10.28
C GLN A 44 18.02 -25.91 -9.54
N LEU A 45 18.96 -26.60 -8.89
CA LEU A 45 20.26 -26.03 -8.52
C LEU A 45 20.86 -25.38 -9.78
N ALA A 46 21.51 -24.22 -9.62
CA ALA A 46 22.25 -23.62 -10.71
C ALA A 46 23.10 -24.72 -11.37
N VAL A 47 22.85 -24.99 -12.65
CA VAL A 47 23.70 -25.88 -13.44
C VAL A 47 25.12 -25.35 -13.31
N ALA A 48 26.12 -26.24 -13.36
CA ALA A 48 27.56 -25.96 -13.27
C ALA A 48 28.07 -24.97 -14.35
N VAL A 49 27.62 -23.72 -14.28
CA VAL A 49 28.23 -22.58 -14.95
C VAL A 49 29.58 -22.38 -14.26
N PRO A 50 30.68 -22.18 -15.00
CA PRO A 50 31.94 -21.78 -14.40
C PRO A 50 31.74 -20.46 -13.62
N ILE A 51 31.63 -20.56 -12.30
CA ILE A 51 31.53 -19.42 -11.40
C ILE A 51 32.92 -18.77 -11.34
N PRO A 52 33.05 -17.46 -11.63
CA PRO A 52 34.34 -16.79 -11.54
C PRO A 52 34.86 -16.81 -10.08
N PRO A 53 36.17 -16.71 -9.84
CA PRO A 53 36.71 -16.72 -8.47
C PRO A 53 36.30 -15.51 -7.62
N SER A 54 35.73 -14.48 -8.24
CA SER A 54 35.19 -13.29 -7.58
C SER A 54 34.19 -12.58 -8.48
N GLN A 55 33.22 -11.91 -7.87
CA GLN A 55 32.27 -11.03 -8.54
C GLN A 55 32.05 -9.78 -7.67
N ASP A 56 31.96 -8.61 -8.30
CA ASP A 56 31.75 -7.33 -7.60
C ASP A 56 30.67 -6.52 -8.33
N LEU A 57 29.51 -6.36 -7.68
CA LEU A 57 28.35 -5.61 -8.17
C LEU A 57 28.23 -4.23 -7.50
N ARG A 58 29.21 -3.80 -6.68
CA ARG A 58 29.23 -2.45 -6.09
C ARG A 58 29.05 -1.31 -7.11
N PRO A 59 29.53 -1.38 -8.36
CA PRO A 59 29.26 -0.33 -9.36
C PRO A 59 27.77 -0.10 -9.66
N TYR A 60 26.91 -1.07 -9.35
CA TYR A 60 25.45 -1.00 -9.55
C TYR A 60 24.69 -0.60 -8.28
N GLN A 61 25.40 -0.19 -7.23
CA GLN A 61 24.78 0.21 -5.98
C GLN A 61 24.62 1.73 -5.88
N THR A 62 23.55 2.14 -5.20
CA THR A 62 23.33 3.49 -4.68
C THR A 62 24.13 3.68 -3.37
N PRO A 63 24.23 4.91 -2.84
CA PRO A 63 24.94 5.15 -1.57
C PRO A 63 24.45 4.28 -0.40
N ILE A 64 25.32 4.09 0.60
CA ILE A 64 24.98 3.41 1.86
C ILE A 64 24.00 4.28 2.66
N LYS A 65 22.84 3.72 3.01
CA LYS A 65 21.79 4.41 3.79
C LYS A 65 21.82 4.00 5.27
N ASN A 66 21.04 4.67 6.11
CA ASN A 66 21.00 4.42 7.56
C ASN A 66 19.55 4.27 8.07
N GLN A 67 19.21 3.09 8.59
CA GLN A 67 17.91 2.75 9.18
C GLN A 67 17.73 3.28 10.61
N ASP A 68 18.81 3.72 11.25
CA ASP A 68 18.83 4.18 12.64
C ASP A 68 18.14 3.18 13.61
N GLY A 69 17.39 3.67 14.59
CA GLY A 69 16.74 2.87 15.64
C GLY A 69 15.42 2.15 15.27
N ARG A 70 14.93 2.20 14.02
CA ARG A 70 13.56 1.73 13.71
C ARG A 70 13.39 0.24 13.49
N GLY A 71 14.47 -0.51 13.30
CA GLY A 71 14.35 -1.93 12.91
C GLY A 71 13.72 -2.12 11.52
N THR A 72 13.98 -1.23 10.56
CA THR A 72 13.45 -1.33 9.18
C THR A 72 14.42 -2.01 8.21
N CYS A 73 15.37 -2.81 8.70
CA CYS A 73 16.44 -3.44 7.90
C CYS A 73 15.94 -4.16 6.64
N VAL A 74 14.83 -4.89 6.76
CA VAL A 74 14.19 -5.61 5.65
C VAL A 74 13.84 -4.66 4.51
N GLN A 75 13.24 -3.51 4.83
CA GLN A 75 12.85 -2.52 3.85
C GLN A 75 14.07 -1.92 3.13
N PHE A 76 15.15 -1.62 3.87
CA PHE A 76 16.38 -1.10 3.29
C PHE A 76 17.06 -2.13 2.38
N ALA A 77 17.12 -3.40 2.79
CA ALA A 77 17.69 -4.47 1.99
C ALA A 77 16.93 -4.67 0.67
N VAL A 78 15.59 -4.65 0.74
CA VAL A 78 14.73 -4.80 -0.45
C VAL A 78 14.78 -3.58 -1.35
N ASN A 79 14.76 -2.35 -0.81
CA ASN A 79 14.93 -1.15 -1.64
C ASN A 79 16.27 -1.14 -2.36
N ALA A 80 17.37 -1.46 -1.66
CA ALA A 80 18.69 -1.52 -2.28
C ALA A 80 18.74 -2.55 -3.43
N ALA A 81 18.06 -3.70 -3.28
CA ALA A 81 17.94 -4.68 -4.35
C ALA A 81 17.12 -4.16 -5.55
N ILE A 82 16.00 -3.47 -5.30
CA ILE A 82 15.18 -2.87 -6.35
C ILE A 82 15.95 -1.77 -7.09
N GLU A 83 16.59 -0.86 -6.37
CA GLU A 83 17.43 0.21 -6.91
C GLU A 83 18.54 -0.36 -7.82
N ALA A 84 19.25 -1.40 -7.36
CA ALA A 84 20.28 -2.08 -8.14
C ALA A 84 19.70 -2.69 -9.42
N ALA A 85 18.56 -3.40 -9.32
CA ALA A 85 17.91 -4.01 -10.47
C ALA A 85 17.45 -2.98 -11.52
N TYR A 86 16.94 -1.81 -11.10
CA TYR A 86 16.64 -0.70 -12.02
C TYR A 86 17.91 -0.12 -12.67
N LYS A 87 19.00 0.00 -11.91
CA LYS A 87 20.29 0.46 -12.44
C LYS A 87 20.86 -0.51 -13.48
N HIS A 88 20.78 -1.83 -13.24
CA HIS A 88 21.12 -2.85 -14.23
C HIS A 88 20.25 -2.75 -15.49
N ARG A 89 18.93 -2.60 -15.31
CA ARG A 89 17.97 -2.58 -16.43
C ARG A 89 18.03 -1.31 -17.28
N SER A 90 18.21 -0.15 -16.66
CA SER A 90 17.99 1.16 -17.30
C SER A 90 19.14 2.15 -17.15
N GLY A 91 20.14 1.85 -16.30
CA GLY A 91 21.24 2.77 -15.98
C GLY A 91 20.84 3.96 -15.12
N VAL A 92 19.60 3.99 -14.60
CA VAL A 92 19.09 5.06 -13.73
C VAL A 92 19.46 4.78 -12.28
N ASP A 93 20.06 5.77 -11.62
CA ASP A 93 20.19 5.78 -10.17
C ASP A 93 18.84 6.20 -9.56
N LEU A 94 18.26 5.33 -8.74
CA LEU A 94 17.04 5.61 -7.99
C LEU A 94 17.36 5.80 -6.52
N ASP A 95 16.61 6.67 -5.86
CA ASP A 95 16.55 6.78 -4.41
C ASP A 95 15.11 6.52 -4.01
N LEU A 96 14.80 5.29 -3.61
CA LEU A 96 13.45 4.83 -3.29
C LEU A 96 13.11 5.06 -1.83
N SER A 97 11.84 5.38 -1.55
CA SER A 97 11.38 5.67 -0.19
C SER A 97 11.32 4.42 0.68
N GLU A 98 12.20 4.31 1.68
CA GLU A 98 12.09 3.29 2.71
C GLU A 98 10.90 3.54 3.63
N GLN A 99 10.56 4.81 3.88
CA GLN A 99 9.41 5.17 4.72
C GLN A 99 8.12 4.61 4.16
N TYR A 100 7.86 4.86 2.88
CA TYR A 100 6.64 4.45 2.23
C TYR A 100 6.54 2.93 2.12
N GLY A 101 7.63 2.25 1.77
CA GLY A 101 7.68 0.79 1.71
C GLY A 101 7.39 0.14 3.07
N ASN A 102 8.00 0.67 4.14
CA ASN A 102 7.71 0.19 5.49
C ASN A 102 6.26 0.49 5.90
N HIS A 103 5.74 1.66 5.54
CA HIS A 103 4.36 2.01 5.86
C HIS A 103 3.38 1.03 5.21
N LEU A 104 3.56 0.74 3.92
CA LEU A 104 2.75 -0.22 3.18
C LEU A 104 2.81 -1.62 3.80
N GLN A 105 4.01 -2.12 4.12
CA GLN A 105 4.16 -3.48 4.66
C GLN A 105 3.34 -3.65 5.94
N LYS A 106 3.32 -2.63 6.81
CA LYS A 106 2.60 -2.68 8.09
C LYS A 106 1.10 -2.51 7.90
N MET A 107 0.69 -1.55 7.08
CA MET A 107 -0.70 -1.23 6.80
C MET A 107 -1.45 -2.41 6.13
N THR A 108 -0.74 -3.20 5.32
CA THR A 108 -1.29 -4.34 4.57
C THR A 108 -1.10 -5.69 5.27
N TRP A 109 -0.35 -5.74 6.38
CA TRP A 109 -0.12 -6.96 7.16
C TRP A 109 -1.44 -7.53 7.71
N LEU A 110 -1.52 -8.86 7.88
CA LEU A 110 -2.64 -9.55 8.51
C LEU A 110 -2.34 -9.89 9.98
N ALA A 111 -3.25 -9.54 10.87
CA ALA A 111 -3.11 -9.89 12.27
C ALA A 111 -3.23 -11.40 12.55
N GLU A 112 -2.83 -11.82 13.75
CA GLU A 112 -2.84 -13.22 14.19
C GLU A 112 -4.23 -13.85 14.14
N ASP A 113 -5.19 -13.04 14.58
CA ASP A 113 -6.60 -13.35 14.51
C ASP A 113 -7.07 -12.90 13.14
N LEU A 114 -7.33 -13.88 12.28
CA LEU A 114 -7.85 -13.73 10.92
C LEU A 114 -9.39 -13.64 10.91
N ARG A 115 -10.05 -13.58 12.07
CA ARG A 115 -11.47 -13.22 12.15
C ARG A 115 -11.71 -12.16 13.22
N PRO A 116 -10.93 -11.06 13.20
CA PRO A 116 -11.07 -10.04 14.22
C PRO A 116 -12.41 -9.34 14.03
N GLN A 117 -13.07 -9.00 15.15
CA GLN A 117 -14.21 -8.09 15.11
C GLN A 117 -13.83 -6.82 14.34
N ALA A 118 -14.76 -6.21 13.61
CA ALA A 118 -14.49 -5.08 12.73
C ALA A 118 -13.89 -3.87 13.47
N GLY A 119 -14.25 -3.69 14.73
CA GLY A 119 -13.65 -2.66 15.58
C GLY A 119 -12.22 -2.99 16.03
N CYS A 120 -11.83 -4.25 16.08
CA CYS A 120 -10.46 -4.65 16.41
C CYS A 120 -9.55 -4.48 15.19
N ARG A 121 -8.33 -3.98 15.39
CA ARG A 121 -7.39 -3.82 14.28
C ARG A 121 -6.96 -5.17 13.69
N GLU A 122 -6.92 -5.23 12.36
CA GLU A 122 -6.36 -6.36 11.60
C GLU A 122 -5.01 -6.06 10.95
N ASN A 123 -4.59 -4.80 10.93
CA ASN A 123 -3.31 -4.33 10.39
C ASN A 123 -2.37 -3.82 11.50
N GLN A 124 -1.13 -3.51 11.10
CA GLN A 124 -0.11 -2.89 11.94
C GLN A 124 0.01 -1.39 11.64
N VAL A 125 0.66 -0.65 12.54
CA VAL A 125 0.91 0.79 12.37
C VAL A 125 2.15 0.99 11.47
N GLY A 126 2.04 1.87 10.49
CA GLY A 126 3.08 2.17 9.50
C GLY A 126 4.43 2.66 10.06
N ALA A 127 4.40 3.25 11.26
CA ALA A 127 5.61 3.66 11.97
C ALA A 127 6.43 2.49 12.51
N TRP A 128 5.80 1.34 12.79
CA TRP A 128 6.46 0.23 13.48
C TRP A 128 7.53 -0.41 12.61
N GLY A 129 8.60 -0.85 13.26
CA GLY A 129 9.68 -1.65 12.68
C GLY A 129 9.38 -3.15 12.54
N GLY A 130 10.41 -3.88 12.16
CA GLY A 130 10.39 -5.31 11.89
C GLY A 130 9.80 -5.65 10.52
N GLY A 131 10.03 -6.86 10.05
CA GLY A 131 9.49 -7.30 8.77
C GLY A 131 9.89 -8.72 8.44
N ASP A 132 9.45 -9.17 7.27
CA ASP A 132 9.77 -10.47 6.70
C ASP A 132 10.26 -10.25 5.27
N LEU A 133 11.44 -10.78 4.94
CA LEU A 133 12.09 -10.46 3.67
C LEU A 133 11.27 -10.97 2.48
N ILE A 134 10.72 -12.17 2.62
CA ILE A 134 9.96 -12.84 1.58
C ILE A 134 8.64 -12.10 1.34
N TYR A 135 7.94 -11.75 2.42
CA TYR A 135 6.75 -10.91 2.37
C TYR A 135 7.02 -9.58 1.65
N GLN A 136 8.11 -8.89 2.00
CA GLN A 136 8.42 -7.58 1.42
C GLN A 136 8.72 -7.66 -0.09
N LEU A 137 9.48 -8.68 -0.52
CA LEU A 137 9.74 -8.94 -1.94
C LEU A 137 8.44 -9.26 -2.69
N LEU A 138 7.56 -10.08 -2.11
CA LEU A 138 6.26 -10.38 -2.71
C LEU A 138 5.35 -9.15 -2.75
N LEU A 139 5.36 -8.31 -1.69
CA LEU A 139 4.55 -7.09 -1.60
C LEU A 139 4.82 -6.18 -2.80
N PHE A 140 6.08 -5.98 -3.16
CA PHE A 140 6.45 -5.12 -4.29
C PHE A 140 6.23 -5.74 -5.68
N THR A 141 5.73 -6.99 -5.77
CA THR A 141 5.13 -7.48 -7.01
C THR A 141 3.75 -6.86 -7.27
N LYS A 142 3.01 -6.56 -6.20
CA LYS A 142 1.64 -6.03 -6.26
C LYS A 142 1.58 -4.50 -6.09
N TYR A 143 2.40 -3.96 -5.19
CA TYR A 143 2.48 -2.53 -4.92
C TYR A 143 3.70 -1.90 -5.61
N ARG A 144 3.72 -0.58 -5.68
CA ARG A 144 4.84 0.22 -6.18
C ARG A 144 5.36 1.18 -5.12
N LEU A 145 6.62 1.55 -5.25
CA LEU A 145 7.36 2.49 -4.43
C LEU A 145 7.51 3.84 -5.14
N PRO A 146 7.39 4.95 -4.41
CA PRO A 146 7.82 6.27 -4.86
C PRO A 146 9.32 6.48 -4.59
N THR A 147 9.84 7.59 -5.08
CA THR A 147 11.17 8.08 -4.67
C THR A 147 11.15 8.61 -3.24
N GLU A 148 12.32 8.64 -2.61
CA GLU A 148 12.56 9.18 -1.27
C GLU A 148 12.08 10.64 -1.13
N GLU A 149 12.22 11.45 -2.17
CA GLU A 149 11.75 12.85 -2.19
C GLU A 149 10.25 12.99 -1.87
N LEU A 150 9.42 12.04 -2.31
CA LEU A 150 7.97 12.11 -2.13
C LEU A 150 7.52 11.62 -0.75
N CYS A 151 8.34 10.82 -0.06
CA CYS A 151 8.05 10.34 1.28
C CYS A 151 9.37 10.09 2.03
N PRO A 152 10.00 11.14 2.59
CA PRO A 152 11.32 11.03 3.20
C PRO A 152 11.34 10.11 4.43
N TYR A 153 12.46 9.45 4.63
CA TYR A 153 12.70 8.57 5.75
C TYR A 153 12.74 9.31 7.08
N VAL A 154 11.91 8.86 8.01
CA VAL A 154 11.95 9.29 9.40
C VAL A 154 13.01 8.46 10.13
N ALA A 155 14.24 8.98 10.17
CA ALA A 155 15.35 8.42 10.93
C ALA A 155 15.23 8.84 12.41
N SER A 156 14.51 8.05 13.20
CA SER A 156 14.37 8.19 14.66
C SER A 156 13.75 6.90 15.22
N TYR A 157 13.27 6.86 16.46
CA TYR A 157 12.50 5.71 16.96
C TYR A 157 11.11 5.59 16.30
N ASN A 158 10.32 4.57 16.67
CA ASN A 158 8.93 4.45 16.23
C ASN A 158 8.15 5.71 16.62
N TYR A 159 7.86 6.58 15.65
CA TYR A 159 7.34 7.91 15.94
C TYR A 159 5.83 7.95 16.23
N SER A 160 5.15 6.81 16.20
CA SER A 160 3.76 6.66 16.63
C SER A 160 3.60 6.61 18.15
N ASP A 161 4.69 6.46 18.91
CA ASP A 161 4.67 6.39 20.37
C ASP A 161 6.07 6.72 20.90
N THR A 162 6.26 7.95 21.36
CA THR A 162 7.53 8.36 21.99
C THR A 162 7.48 8.27 23.50
N GLY A 163 6.34 7.85 24.06
CA GLY A 163 6.06 7.89 25.49
C GLY A 163 6.10 9.31 26.09
N GLN A 164 6.10 10.36 25.26
CA GLN A 164 6.16 11.74 25.74
C GLN A 164 4.76 12.32 25.98
N PRO A 165 4.59 13.17 27.02
CA PRO A 165 3.33 13.86 27.24
C PRO A 165 2.95 14.74 26.04
N GLY A 166 1.87 14.37 25.33
CA GLY A 166 1.37 15.12 24.17
C GLY A 166 1.37 14.35 22.85
N ASP A 167 1.92 13.13 22.81
CA ASP A 167 1.90 12.27 21.63
C ASP A 167 0.47 11.88 21.24
N ASP A 168 0.06 12.23 20.02
CA ASP A 168 -1.26 11.93 19.46
C ASP A 168 -1.12 11.33 18.05
N PRO A 169 -1.52 10.07 17.80
CA PRO A 169 -2.10 9.10 18.74
C PRO A 169 -1.07 8.14 19.36
N LEU A 170 -1.16 7.88 20.67
CA LEU A 170 -0.54 6.71 21.32
C LEU A 170 -1.23 5.43 20.83
N ILE A 171 -0.51 4.59 20.06
CA ILE A 171 -1.04 3.31 19.57
C ILE A 171 -0.31 2.12 20.22
N GLU A 172 -1.03 1.43 21.10
CA GLU A 172 -0.52 0.30 21.88
C GLU A 172 -0.57 -1.00 21.07
N ALA A 173 0.57 -1.71 21.02
CA ALA A 173 0.66 -2.97 20.29
C ALA A 173 -0.27 -4.06 20.87
N ASP A 174 -0.49 -4.08 22.18
CA ASP A 174 -1.30 -5.13 22.81
C ASP A 174 -2.80 -4.78 22.89
N ASP A 175 -3.18 -3.51 22.68
CA ASP A 175 -4.58 -3.05 22.80
C ASP A 175 -5.38 -3.14 21.49
N ARG A 176 -5.36 -4.30 20.83
CA ARG A 176 -5.92 -4.48 19.47
C ARG A 176 -7.40 -4.10 19.31
N CYS A 177 -8.18 -4.12 20.39
CA CYS A 177 -9.62 -3.87 20.34
C CYS A 177 -10.05 -2.70 21.22
N GLY A 178 -9.16 -2.17 22.05
CA GLY A 178 -9.50 -1.11 23.00
C GLY A 178 -9.27 0.29 22.44
N PRO A 179 -9.39 1.30 23.32
CA PRO A 179 -9.36 2.70 22.91
C PRO A 179 -8.01 3.12 22.30
N ASN A 180 -6.92 2.43 22.60
CA ASN A 180 -5.56 2.81 22.22
C ASN A 180 -4.98 1.94 21.08
N GLY A 181 -5.78 1.10 20.44
CA GLY A 181 -5.29 0.25 19.35
C GLY A 181 -6.37 -0.41 18.51
N ASN A 182 -7.59 0.13 18.53
CA ASN A 182 -8.66 -0.32 17.64
C ASN A 182 -8.37 0.01 16.16
N GLN A 183 -9.16 -0.58 15.26
CA GLN A 183 -9.02 -0.41 13.82
C GLN A 183 -9.05 1.07 13.40
N ARG A 184 -9.96 1.85 13.99
CA ARG A 184 -10.14 3.26 13.62
C ARG A 184 -8.91 4.09 13.92
N LEU A 185 -8.31 3.92 15.10
CA LEU A 185 -7.11 4.65 15.52
C LEU A 185 -5.91 4.33 14.62
N VAL A 186 -5.76 3.05 14.25
CA VAL A 186 -4.70 2.63 13.33
C VAL A 186 -4.91 3.20 11.94
N ASP A 187 -6.15 3.22 11.44
CA ASP A 187 -6.45 3.78 10.12
C ASP A 187 -6.35 5.32 10.12
N ASP A 188 -6.70 5.98 11.23
CA ASP A 188 -6.43 7.42 11.43
C ASP A 188 -4.95 7.74 11.29
N PHE A 189 -4.06 6.88 11.78
CA PHE A 189 -2.61 7.02 11.57
C PHE A 189 -2.20 6.64 10.14
N ASN A 190 -2.56 5.44 9.69
CA ASN A 190 -2.05 4.82 8.46
C ASN A 190 -2.57 5.48 7.19
N LEU A 191 -3.75 6.09 7.22
CA LEU A 191 -4.39 6.67 6.03
C LEU A 191 -4.44 8.20 6.11
N SER A 192 -3.81 8.82 7.11
CA SER A 192 -3.73 10.28 7.19
C SER A 192 -2.88 10.84 6.05
N SER A 193 -3.53 11.66 5.24
CA SER A 193 -2.90 12.56 4.29
C SER A 193 -2.69 13.97 4.86
N ALA A 194 -3.06 14.20 6.13
CA ALA A 194 -2.82 15.44 6.82
C ALA A 194 -1.41 15.46 7.43
N PRO A 195 -0.66 16.57 7.30
CA PRO A 195 0.58 16.75 8.05
C PRO A 195 0.31 16.76 9.55
N THR A 196 1.01 15.89 10.29
CA THR A 196 0.90 15.76 11.74
C THR A 196 2.24 16.10 12.39
N LEU A 197 2.21 16.89 13.46
CA LEU A 197 3.40 17.19 14.27
C LEU A 197 3.66 16.05 15.25
N TYR A 198 4.87 15.51 15.22
CA TYR A 198 5.38 14.49 16.13
C TYR A 198 6.61 15.02 16.89
N HIS A 199 6.87 14.48 18.08
CA HIS A 199 7.97 14.92 18.97
C HIS A 199 9.04 13.83 19.15
N VAL A 200 9.88 13.57 18.14
CA VAL A 200 10.75 12.37 18.12
C VAL A 200 12.20 12.60 17.66
N PRO A 201 13.17 12.93 18.54
CA PRO A 201 13.06 13.63 19.82
C PRO A 201 12.89 15.16 19.66
N GLU A 202 13.08 15.68 18.46
CA GLU A 202 12.74 17.05 18.07
C GLU A 202 11.40 17.07 17.33
N GLU A 203 10.78 18.25 17.27
CA GLU A 203 9.54 18.45 16.53
C GLU A 203 9.74 18.20 15.04
N MET A 204 8.96 17.27 14.48
CA MET A 204 8.94 16.99 13.05
C MET A 204 7.52 16.87 12.55
N THR A 205 7.25 17.42 11.36
CA THR A 205 5.95 17.25 10.70
C THR A 205 6.04 16.15 9.67
N VAL A 206 5.17 15.14 9.78
CA VAL A 206 5.12 14.00 8.87
C VAL A 206 3.71 13.86 8.32
N THR A 207 3.61 13.66 7.01
CA THR A 207 2.39 13.17 6.36
C THR A 207 2.55 11.67 6.19
N ASN A 208 1.84 10.87 6.98
CA ASN A 208 2.07 9.41 7.02
C ASN A 208 1.77 8.71 5.69
N PHE A 209 0.74 9.17 4.98
CA PHE A 209 0.36 8.58 3.70
C PHE A 209 0.04 9.69 2.67
N PRO A 210 1.07 10.34 2.11
CA PRO A 210 0.89 11.46 1.19
C PRO A 210 0.32 10.98 -0.14
N GLN A 211 -0.70 11.69 -0.65
CA GLN A 211 -1.30 11.40 -1.96
C GLN A 211 -0.27 11.51 -3.10
N GLU A 212 0.66 12.47 -3.02
CA GLU A 212 1.72 12.65 -4.02
C GLU A 212 2.66 11.44 -4.08
N ALA A 213 2.98 10.82 -2.94
CA ALA A 213 3.75 9.58 -2.89
C ALA A 213 2.98 8.41 -3.50
N LEU A 214 1.67 8.33 -3.25
CA LEU A 214 0.80 7.32 -3.85
C LEU A 214 0.75 7.44 -5.38
N GLU A 215 0.70 8.66 -5.92
CA GLU A 215 0.69 8.96 -7.37
C GLU A 215 2.06 8.86 -8.04
N GLY A 216 3.13 9.11 -7.28
CA GLY A 216 4.50 8.94 -7.70
C GLY A 216 5.03 7.51 -7.59
N ALA A 217 4.28 6.61 -6.95
CA ALA A 217 4.66 5.22 -6.77
C ALA A 217 4.61 4.43 -8.09
N ARG A 218 5.80 4.20 -8.69
CA ARG A 218 5.94 3.58 -10.02
C ARG A 218 6.94 2.42 -10.05
N TYR A 219 7.79 2.31 -9.04
CA TYR A 219 8.88 1.33 -9.01
C TYR A 219 8.46 0.06 -8.30
N GLY A 220 8.74 -1.11 -8.87
CA GLY A 220 8.33 -2.38 -8.28
C GLY A 220 9.03 -3.58 -8.90
N ILE A 221 8.67 -4.76 -8.43
CA ILE A 221 9.28 -6.03 -8.83
C ILE A 221 8.36 -6.71 -9.85
N HIS A 222 8.92 -7.14 -10.97
CA HIS A 222 8.19 -7.92 -11.97
C HIS A 222 8.41 -9.43 -11.77
N ALA A 223 9.65 -9.82 -11.52
CA ALA A 223 10.05 -11.22 -11.39
C ALA A 223 11.00 -11.42 -10.20
N PRO A 224 10.48 -11.73 -8.99
CA PRO A 224 11.31 -12.19 -7.88
C PRO A 224 11.67 -13.66 -8.06
N ALA A 225 12.78 -14.08 -7.45
CA ALA A 225 13.06 -15.49 -7.20
C ALA A 225 13.64 -15.70 -5.80
N PHE A 226 13.29 -16.82 -5.18
CA PHE A 226 13.61 -17.10 -3.79
C PHE A 226 14.52 -18.32 -3.65
N ALA A 227 15.40 -18.31 -2.66
CA ALA A 227 16.08 -19.54 -2.25
C ALA A 227 15.03 -20.57 -1.82
N PRO A 228 15.13 -21.83 -2.26
CA PRO A 228 14.22 -22.87 -1.78
C PRO A 228 14.26 -22.96 -0.25
N LEU A 229 13.10 -23.11 0.39
CA LEU A 229 12.97 -23.27 1.84
C LEU A 229 13.65 -24.54 2.39
N ASP A 230 14.10 -25.43 1.51
CA ASP A 230 14.97 -26.53 1.88
C ASP A 230 16.31 -25.96 2.36
N ARG A 231 16.59 -26.22 3.65
CA ARG A 231 17.78 -25.74 4.36
C ARG A 231 19.08 -25.98 3.60
N ARG A 232 19.17 -27.03 2.78
CA ARG A 232 20.36 -27.33 1.96
C ARG A 232 20.78 -26.15 1.07
N TYR A 233 19.82 -25.43 0.49
CA TYR A 233 20.10 -24.31 -0.42
C TYR A 233 20.54 -23.06 0.35
N LEU A 234 19.86 -22.77 1.47
CA LEU A 234 20.22 -21.64 2.33
C LEU A 234 21.60 -21.81 2.96
N THR A 235 22.10 -23.06 3.09
CA THR A 235 23.42 -23.37 3.65
C THR A 235 24.53 -23.60 2.62
N ASP A 236 24.26 -23.46 1.32
CA ASP A 236 25.24 -23.70 0.25
C ASP A 236 25.70 -22.37 -0.38
N PRO A 237 26.94 -21.92 -0.13
CA PRO A 237 27.50 -20.70 -0.73
C PRO A 237 27.42 -20.69 -2.26
N ALA A 238 27.47 -21.85 -2.92
CA ALA A 238 27.43 -21.94 -4.37
C ALA A 238 26.12 -21.40 -4.96
N TRP A 239 25.00 -21.46 -4.22
CA TRP A 239 23.74 -20.87 -4.66
C TRP A 239 23.84 -19.34 -4.75
N TYR A 240 24.43 -18.71 -3.73
CA TYR A 240 24.61 -17.25 -3.66
C TYR A 240 25.64 -16.78 -4.70
N GLU A 241 26.77 -17.48 -4.83
CA GLU A 241 27.78 -17.18 -5.85
C GLU A 241 27.21 -17.25 -7.26
N ALA A 242 26.37 -18.25 -7.55
CA ALA A 242 25.74 -18.39 -8.85
C ALA A 242 24.82 -17.20 -9.19
N ARG A 243 24.00 -16.74 -8.23
CA ARG A 243 23.13 -15.57 -8.43
C ARG A 243 23.94 -14.29 -8.65
N LEU A 244 24.96 -14.08 -7.84
CA LEU A 244 25.84 -12.91 -7.96
C LEU A 244 26.61 -12.94 -9.29
N ALA A 245 27.11 -14.10 -9.71
CA ALA A 245 27.80 -14.28 -11.00
C ALA A 245 26.89 -14.04 -12.21
N GLU A 246 25.58 -14.29 -12.07
CA GLU A 246 24.55 -13.94 -13.07
C GLU A 246 24.24 -12.43 -13.09
N GLY A 247 24.76 -11.65 -12.15
CA GLY A 247 24.55 -10.22 -12.04
C GLY A 247 23.40 -9.81 -11.12
N TYR A 248 22.84 -10.74 -10.33
CA TYR A 248 21.73 -10.45 -9.41
C TYR A 248 22.23 -10.35 -7.97
N GLU A 249 21.99 -9.20 -7.33
CA GLU A 249 22.19 -9.03 -5.90
C GLU A 249 21.23 -9.92 -5.10
N VAL A 250 21.71 -10.42 -3.95
CA VAL A 250 20.93 -11.33 -3.10
C VAL A 250 20.51 -10.60 -1.83
N ALA A 251 19.24 -10.22 -1.74
CA ALA A 251 18.67 -9.75 -0.48
C ALA A 251 18.53 -10.95 0.45
N PHE A 252 18.95 -10.83 1.71
CA PHE A 252 18.95 -11.94 2.66
C PHE A 252 18.70 -11.49 4.09
N ALA A 253 18.15 -12.39 4.90
CA ALA A 253 17.92 -12.21 6.32
C ALA A 253 18.73 -13.23 7.10
N ALA A 254 19.43 -12.79 8.15
CA ALA A 254 20.30 -13.63 8.96
C ALA A 254 20.05 -13.43 10.46
N ALA A 255 20.16 -14.53 11.21
CA ALA A 255 20.32 -14.50 12.65
C ALA A 255 21.76 -14.09 12.98
N LEU A 256 21.98 -12.81 13.25
CA LEU A 256 23.27 -12.33 13.73
C LEU A 256 23.45 -12.82 15.17
N CYS A 257 24.52 -13.53 15.47
CA CYS A 257 24.80 -14.11 16.78
C CYS A 257 26.19 -13.73 17.27
N GLY A 258 26.30 -13.42 18.57
CA GLY A 258 27.56 -13.08 19.21
C GLY A 258 27.99 -11.62 19.01
N ALA A 259 28.94 -11.14 19.83
CA ALA A 259 29.48 -9.79 19.68
C ALA A 259 30.35 -9.66 18.44
N ASP A 260 30.37 -8.44 17.87
CA ASP A 260 31.17 -8.03 16.72
C ASP A 260 32.55 -8.71 16.74
N PRO A 261 32.78 -9.73 15.92
CA PRO A 261 34.10 -10.16 15.54
C PRO A 261 34.28 -9.60 14.13
N ILE A 262 34.58 -8.31 14.00
CA ILE A 262 35.66 -7.93 13.13
C ILE A 262 36.91 -8.27 13.95
N PRO A 263 37.52 -9.47 13.82
CA PRO A 263 38.91 -9.61 14.21
C PRO A 263 39.72 -8.50 13.53
N ASP A 264 40.94 -8.28 13.97
CA ASP A 264 41.91 -7.39 13.29
C ASP A 264 42.12 -7.71 11.77
N ASN A 265 41.44 -8.74 11.22
CA ASN A 265 41.44 -9.17 9.82
C ASN A 265 40.43 -8.47 8.90
N GLY A 266 39.49 -7.66 9.41
CA GLY A 266 38.53 -6.92 8.58
C GLY A 266 37.38 -7.73 7.96
N VAL A 267 37.12 -8.96 8.45
CA VAL A 267 36.02 -9.83 8.00
C VAL A 267 35.05 -10.08 9.14
N TRP A 268 33.75 -9.98 8.87
CA TRP A 268 32.71 -10.26 9.85
C TRP A 268 32.38 -11.76 9.88
N ASP A 269 32.77 -12.43 10.95
CA ASP A 269 32.50 -13.85 11.19
C ASP A 269 31.26 -14.07 12.09
N PRO A 270 30.57 -15.22 11.97
CA PRO A 270 29.53 -15.58 12.93
C PRO A 270 30.12 -15.93 14.30
N GLY A 271 29.65 -15.25 15.34
CA GLY A 271 30.01 -15.57 16.72
C GLY A 271 29.53 -16.95 17.18
N ASP A 272 30.00 -17.36 18.35
CA ASP A 272 29.65 -18.62 19.03
C ASP A 272 28.66 -18.43 20.21
N GLY A 273 28.22 -17.20 20.45
CA GLY A 273 27.32 -16.83 21.55
C GLY A 273 25.83 -17.10 21.29
N SER A 274 25.06 -17.16 22.38
CA SER A 274 23.61 -17.43 22.37
C SER A 274 22.73 -16.19 22.20
N ASP A 275 23.26 -14.98 22.40
CA ASP A 275 22.52 -13.75 22.15
C ASP A 275 22.56 -13.43 20.65
N CYS A 276 21.39 -13.53 20.03
CA CYS A 276 21.19 -13.31 18.61
C CYS A 276 20.05 -12.33 18.34
N GLY A 277 20.12 -11.65 17.21
CA GLY A 277 19.05 -10.83 16.67
C GLY A 277 18.92 -11.02 15.16
N GLY A 278 17.75 -10.74 14.63
CA GLY A 278 17.49 -10.75 13.20
C GLY A 278 17.97 -9.48 12.53
N HIS A 279 18.63 -9.62 11.38
CA HIS A 279 18.99 -8.49 10.52
C HIS A 279 18.95 -8.86 9.03
N ALA A 280 18.47 -7.95 8.18
CA ALA A 280 18.41 -8.12 6.73
C ALA A 280 19.36 -7.16 6.00
N MET A 281 20.01 -7.65 4.97
CA MET A 281 21.06 -6.97 4.21
C MET A 281 21.05 -7.41 2.74
N LEU A 282 21.95 -6.84 1.93
CA LEU A 282 22.10 -7.16 0.50
C LEU A 282 23.51 -7.68 0.19
N MET A 283 23.66 -8.89 -0.31
CA MET A 283 24.92 -9.35 -0.89
C MET A 283 25.08 -8.75 -2.30
N VAL A 284 26.23 -8.13 -2.54
CA VAL A 284 26.57 -7.42 -3.79
C VAL A 284 27.84 -7.98 -4.44
N GLY A 285 28.35 -9.11 -3.97
CA GLY A 285 29.53 -9.74 -4.55
C GLY A 285 30.12 -10.81 -3.66
N TYR A 286 31.20 -11.44 -4.13
CA TYR A 286 31.94 -12.44 -3.37
C TYR A 286 33.41 -12.51 -3.81
N ARG A 287 34.26 -13.00 -2.91
CA ARG A 287 35.66 -13.38 -3.16
C ARG A 287 35.81 -14.83 -2.71
N HIS A 288 35.77 -15.78 -3.66
CA HIS A 288 35.70 -17.23 -3.36
C HIS A 288 36.90 -17.72 -2.56
N ASN A 289 38.11 -17.33 -2.98
CA ASN A 289 39.35 -17.76 -2.34
C ASN A 289 39.49 -17.22 -0.91
N ASP A 290 38.95 -16.01 -0.67
CA ASP A 290 38.94 -15.38 0.64
C ASP A 290 37.75 -15.86 1.51
N ARG A 291 36.82 -16.62 0.90
CA ARG A 291 35.58 -17.13 1.51
C ARG A 291 34.71 -16.03 2.13
N VAL A 292 34.53 -14.92 1.41
CA VAL A 292 33.69 -13.80 1.87
C VAL A 292 32.68 -13.35 0.82
N PHE A 293 31.50 -12.95 1.29
CA PHE A 293 30.54 -12.15 0.55
C PHE A 293 30.79 -10.66 0.82
N ILE A 294 30.58 -9.82 -0.19
CA ILE A 294 30.58 -8.36 -0.07
C ILE A 294 29.14 -7.95 0.19
N VAL A 295 28.87 -7.24 1.28
CA VAL A 295 27.52 -6.97 1.77
C VAL A 295 27.28 -5.47 1.93
N LYS A 296 26.19 -4.97 1.36
CA LYS A 296 25.65 -3.64 1.62
C LYS A 296 24.75 -3.70 2.84
N ASN A 297 25.14 -2.98 3.88
CA ASN A 297 24.39 -2.85 5.13
C ASN A 297 23.63 -1.51 5.16
N SER A 298 22.75 -1.34 6.15
CA SER A 298 21.87 -0.18 6.32
C SER A 298 22.14 0.58 7.62
N TRP A 299 23.38 0.58 8.10
CA TRP A 299 23.79 1.24 9.35
C TRP A 299 24.59 2.52 9.09
N GLY A 300 24.44 3.13 7.91
CA GLY A 300 25.29 4.24 7.46
C GLY A 300 26.72 3.80 7.14
N TYR A 301 27.55 4.75 6.75
CA TYR A 301 28.95 4.48 6.39
C TYR A 301 29.78 4.12 7.63
N ASP A 302 29.95 2.83 7.92
CA ASP A 302 30.58 2.30 9.13
C ASP A 302 31.90 1.55 8.89
N ASN A 303 32.21 1.16 7.65
CA ASN A 303 33.44 0.46 7.29
C ASN A 303 34.26 1.16 6.18
N PRO A 304 35.12 2.14 6.51
CA PRO A 304 35.92 2.85 5.52
C PRO A 304 36.89 1.97 4.71
N ALA A 305 37.31 0.82 5.25
CA ALA A 305 38.28 -0.07 4.59
C ALA A 305 37.70 -0.76 3.35
N GLU A 306 36.37 -0.89 3.27
CA GLU A 306 35.65 -1.50 2.15
C GLU A 306 34.56 -0.55 1.63
N ASP A 307 34.79 0.76 1.73
CA ASP A 307 33.92 1.82 1.21
C ASP A 307 32.46 1.76 1.74
N GLY A 308 32.32 1.45 3.03
CA GLY A 308 31.03 1.32 3.71
C GLY A 308 30.35 -0.05 3.53
N TYR A 309 30.97 -0.98 2.79
CA TYR A 309 30.49 -2.36 2.67
C TYR A 309 31.12 -3.25 3.73
N THR A 310 30.45 -4.37 4.04
CA THR A 310 30.94 -5.36 5.00
C THR A 310 31.37 -6.61 4.27
N LEU A 311 32.56 -7.14 4.59
CA LEU A 311 32.94 -8.49 4.17
C LEU A 311 32.38 -9.49 5.17
N MET A 312 31.43 -10.32 4.75
CA MET A 312 30.85 -11.37 5.60
C MET A 312 31.41 -12.74 5.22
N SER A 313 31.91 -13.48 6.19
CA SER A 313 32.43 -14.83 5.99
C SER A 313 31.37 -15.80 5.46
N TYR A 314 31.77 -16.76 4.62
CA TYR A 314 30.91 -17.86 4.15
C TYR A 314 30.33 -18.69 5.29
N ASP A 315 30.90 -18.60 6.49
CA ASP A 315 30.43 -19.30 7.67
C ASP A 315 29.03 -18.85 8.12
N TRP A 316 28.60 -17.63 7.80
CA TRP A 316 27.21 -17.20 8.01
C TRP A 316 26.21 -18.07 7.23
N VAL A 317 26.57 -18.44 6.01
CA VAL A 317 25.79 -19.33 5.14
C VAL A 317 25.97 -20.78 5.58
N THR A 318 27.21 -21.28 5.63
CA THR A 318 27.48 -22.72 5.85
C THR A 318 27.08 -23.23 7.23
N ARG A 319 27.07 -22.37 8.27
CA ARG A 319 26.57 -22.71 9.61
C ARG A 319 25.06 -22.50 9.77
N GLY A 320 24.38 -22.00 8.74
CA GLY A 320 22.92 -21.88 8.68
C GLY A 320 22.34 -20.72 9.49
N TYR A 321 23.03 -19.58 9.53
CA TYR A 321 22.50 -18.35 10.12
C TYR A 321 21.60 -17.58 9.15
N VAL A 322 21.81 -17.73 7.84
CA VAL A 322 20.89 -17.18 6.83
C VAL A 322 19.59 -17.98 6.84
N VAL A 323 18.48 -17.28 7.03
CA VAL A 323 17.15 -17.87 7.20
C VAL A 323 16.21 -17.57 6.03
N GLU A 324 16.50 -16.54 5.25
CA GLU A 324 15.74 -16.13 4.05
C GLU A 324 16.69 -15.52 3.03
N ALA A 325 16.44 -15.76 1.74
CA ALA A 325 17.17 -15.11 0.66
C ALA A 325 16.32 -15.05 -0.62
N GLY A 326 16.48 -13.96 -1.37
CA GLY A 326 15.81 -13.75 -2.65
C GLY A 326 16.58 -12.79 -3.56
N VAL A 327 16.26 -12.85 -4.85
CA VAL A 327 16.81 -12.02 -5.90
C VAL A 327 15.69 -11.39 -6.72
N ILE A 328 16.00 -10.31 -7.42
CA ILE A 328 15.10 -9.65 -8.37
C ILE A 328 15.65 -9.90 -9.76
N HIS A 329 15.00 -10.78 -10.53
CA HIS A 329 15.38 -11.04 -11.92
C HIS A 329 14.90 -9.95 -12.87
N ASP A 330 13.75 -9.35 -12.56
CA ASP A 330 13.24 -8.24 -13.34
C ASP A 330 12.38 -7.28 -12.52
N VAL A 331 12.40 -6.02 -12.93
CA VAL A 331 11.64 -4.91 -12.33
C VAL A 331 10.53 -4.42 -13.24
N GLU A 332 9.56 -3.72 -12.66
CA GLU A 332 8.43 -3.18 -13.41
C GLU A 332 8.86 -1.99 -14.28
N TYR A 333 8.48 -2.03 -15.56
CA TYR A 333 8.85 -0.99 -16.52
C TYR A 333 7.58 -0.44 -17.19
N SER A 334 6.73 0.17 -16.39
CA SER A 334 5.57 0.92 -16.84
C SER A 334 5.76 2.39 -16.47
N GLU A 335 5.63 3.30 -17.44
CA GLU A 335 5.60 4.74 -17.15
C GLU A 335 4.33 5.14 -16.35
N ARG A 336 3.33 4.26 -16.28
CA ARG A 336 2.07 4.49 -15.57
C ARG A 336 2.09 3.80 -14.21
N TYR A 337 1.67 4.55 -13.18
CA TYR A 337 1.32 4.00 -11.87
C TYR A 337 0.19 2.97 -12.00
N PRO A 338 0.16 1.92 -11.16
CA PRO A 338 -0.98 1.01 -11.08
C PRO A 338 -2.17 1.77 -10.48
N ILE A 339 -3.14 2.10 -11.31
CA ILE A 339 -4.30 2.92 -10.91
C ILE A 339 -5.08 2.29 -9.75
N GLN A 340 -5.04 0.96 -9.59
CA GLN A 340 -5.64 0.26 -8.46
C GLN A 340 -5.07 0.75 -7.13
N GLN A 341 -3.77 1.02 -7.04
CA GLN A 341 -3.11 1.47 -5.81
C GLN A 341 -3.63 2.84 -5.36
N LEU A 342 -4.12 3.67 -6.28
CA LEU A 342 -4.68 4.98 -5.95
C LEU A 342 -6.02 4.90 -5.20
N LEU A 343 -6.66 3.73 -5.14
CA LEU A 343 -7.81 3.47 -4.28
C LEU A 343 -7.44 3.42 -2.80
N LEU A 344 -6.17 3.16 -2.44
CA LEU A 344 -5.74 3.20 -1.05
C LEU A 344 -5.95 4.60 -0.46
N GLY A 345 -6.41 4.66 0.77
CA GLY A 345 -6.65 5.89 1.51
C GLY A 345 -8.00 5.91 2.22
N ARG A 346 -8.22 7.01 2.92
CA ARG A 346 -9.47 7.34 3.57
C ARG A 346 -10.42 8.05 2.61
N TRP A 347 -11.64 7.52 2.51
CA TRP A 347 -12.69 8.07 1.66
C TRP A 347 -13.89 8.50 2.51
N ASN A 348 -14.25 9.77 2.43
CA ASN A 348 -15.54 10.24 2.91
C ASN A 348 -16.61 9.78 1.92
N LEU A 349 -17.29 8.68 2.27
CA LEU A 349 -18.31 8.01 1.47
C LEU A 349 -19.69 8.58 1.81
N ASP A 350 -20.38 9.06 0.79
CA ASP A 350 -21.78 9.45 0.87
C ASP A 350 -22.58 8.58 -0.10
N HIS A 351 -23.50 7.80 0.48
CA HIS A 351 -24.34 6.89 -0.27
C HIS A 351 -25.81 7.22 -0.04
N ASP A 352 -26.45 7.82 -1.04
CA ASP A 352 -27.83 8.33 -0.96
C ASP A 352 -28.08 9.37 0.17
N GLY A 353 -27.04 10.03 0.69
CA GLY A 353 -27.10 10.96 1.84
C GLY A 353 -26.71 10.34 3.18
N TRP A 354 -26.35 9.05 3.20
CA TRP A 354 -25.77 8.38 4.36
C TRP A 354 -24.25 8.56 4.33
N LYS A 355 -23.76 9.39 5.24
CA LYS A 355 -22.35 9.75 5.33
C LYS A 355 -21.62 8.78 6.27
N GLY A 356 -20.49 8.26 5.79
CA GLY A 356 -19.57 7.45 6.58
C GLY A 356 -18.15 7.53 6.02
N ILE A 357 -17.24 6.82 6.67
CA ILE A 357 -15.82 6.78 6.30
C ILE A 357 -15.49 5.39 5.80
N LEU A 358 -15.03 5.29 4.56
CA LEU A 358 -14.53 4.08 3.94
C LEU A 358 -13.01 4.14 3.93
N ASP A 359 -12.37 3.33 4.76
CA ASP A 359 -10.92 3.21 4.84
C ASP A 359 -10.48 2.00 4.01
N ILE A 360 -9.76 2.26 2.91
CA ILE A 360 -9.18 1.23 2.04
C ILE A 360 -7.67 1.19 2.32
N TYR A 361 -7.21 0.14 2.99
CA TYR A 361 -5.81 0.00 3.42
C TYR A 361 -5.07 -1.17 2.77
N ARG A 362 -5.70 -1.92 1.87
CA ARG A 362 -5.05 -2.95 1.07
C ARG A 362 -5.77 -3.22 -0.24
N LEU A 363 -5.04 -3.79 -1.20
CA LEU A 363 -5.57 -4.39 -2.41
C LEU A 363 -5.89 -5.87 -2.13
N PRO A 364 -7.03 -6.40 -2.64
CA PRO A 364 -7.43 -7.80 -2.48
C PRO A 364 -6.53 -8.71 -3.33
N GLU A 365 -6.67 -10.03 -3.21
CA GLU A 365 -5.94 -11.06 -3.98
C GLU A 365 -4.42 -11.01 -3.77
N PHE A 366 -3.96 -10.72 -2.55
CA PHE A 366 -2.54 -10.78 -2.21
C PHE A 366 -2.21 -12.01 -1.37
N PHE A 367 -3.07 -12.32 -0.40
CA PHE A 367 -2.91 -13.50 0.44
C PHE A 367 -3.54 -14.73 -0.22
N TYR A 368 -2.80 -15.83 -0.24
CA TYR A 368 -3.30 -17.10 -0.77
C TYR A 368 -4.28 -17.76 0.20
N SER A 369 -5.14 -18.64 -0.30
CA SER A 369 -6.20 -19.27 0.50
C SER A 369 -5.67 -19.98 1.74
N ASP A 370 -4.50 -20.63 1.65
CA ASP A 370 -3.87 -21.32 2.78
C ASP A 370 -3.49 -20.37 3.94
N HIS A 371 -3.34 -19.06 3.66
CA HIS A 371 -3.01 -18.02 4.64
C HIS A 371 -4.24 -17.40 5.31
N ILE A 372 -5.43 -17.59 4.73
CA ILE A 372 -6.70 -17.01 5.18
C ILE A 372 -7.77 -18.08 5.33
N HIS A 373 -7.44 -19.18 6.02
CA HIS A 373 -8.38 -20.26 6.37
C HIS A 373 -9.11 -20.94 5.19
N GLY A 374 -8.48 -20.98 4.02
CA GLY A 374 -9.04 -21.57 2.80
C GLY A 374 -9.99 -20.65 2.04
N GLU A 375 -10.04 -19.36 2.40
CA GLU A 375 -10.91 -18.37 1.78
C GLU A 375 -10.24 -17.65 0.61
N GLU A 376 -11.02 -16.93 -0.19
CA GLU A 376 -10.50 -15.99 -1.18
C GLU A 376 -10.20 -14.64 -0.51
N ASP A 377 -9.12 -13.97 -0.91
CA ASP A 377 -8.71 -12.69 -0.31
C ASP A 377 -9.47 -11.54 -0.96
N HIS A 378 -10.69 -11.25 -0.49
CA HIS A 378 -11.46 -10.08 -0.94
C HIS A 378 -11.34 -8.89 0.00
N ARG A 379 -10.62 -8.97 1.12
CA ARG A 379 -10.57 -7.87 2.11
C ARG A 379 -9.85 -6.66 1.54
N ILE A 380 -10.50 -5.50 1.57
CA ILE A 380 -9.89 -4.23 1.16
C ILE A 380 -9.78 -3.21 2.30
N GLY A 381 -10.67 -3.30 3.30
CA GLY A 381 -10.81 -2.21 4.25
C GLY A 381 -11.86 -2.36 5.34
N THR A 382 -12.17 -1.23 5.98
CA THR A 382 -13.21 -1.10 7.01
C THR A 382 -14.06 0.16 6.72
N TYR A 383 -15.38 0.05 6.90
CA TYR A 383 -16.33 1.14 6.79
C TYR A 383 -16.87 1.52 8.17
N PHE A 384 -16.88 2.81 8.48
CA PHE A 384 -17.48 3.40 9.66
C PHE A 384 -18.72 4.18 9.23
N GLY A 385 -19.89 3.59 9.46
CA GLY A 385 -21.16 4.19 9.11
C GLY A 385 -21.57 5.35 10.02
N PRO A 386 -22.69 6.04 9.71
CA PRO A 386 -23.25 7.10 10.56
C PRO A 386 -23.70 6.61 11.93
N ASP A 387 -23.84 5.29 12.11
CA ASP A 387 -24.11 4.65 13.41
C ASP A 387 -22.83 4.42 14.25
N GLY A 388 -21.65 4.76 13.72
CA GLY A 388 -20.36 4.57 14.37
C GLY A 388 -19.89 3.11 14.41
N VAL A 389 -20.63 2.18 13.79
CA VAL A 389 -20.29 0.75 13.81
C VAL A 389 -19.32 0.45 12.67
N ALA A 390 -18.16 -0.09 13.03
CA ALA A 390 -17.17 -0.61 12.09
C ALA A 390 -17.72 -1.85 11.36
N ARG A 391 -17.51 -1.92 10.05
CA ARG A 391 -17.90 -3.04 9.20
C ARG A 391 -16.75 -3.38 8.27
N ARG A 392 -16.40 -4.67 8.16
CA ARG A 392 -15.41 -5.13 7.19
C ARG A 392 -15.91 -4.90 5.78
N VAL A 393 -14.99 -4.49 4.90
CA VAL A 393 -15.27 -4.21 3.50
C VAL A 393 -14.46 -5.18 2.66
N ASN A 394 -15.18 -5.98 1.89
CA ASN A 394 -14.60 -6.88 0.92
C ASN A 394 -14.93 -6.38 -0.50
N GLY A 395 -14.08 -6.67 -1.48
CA GLY A 395 -14.28 -6.23 -2.84
C GLY A 395 -13.26 -6.78 -3.83
N VAL A 396 -13.54 -6.52 -5.10
CA VAL A 396 -12.71 -6.86 -6.25
C VAL A 396 -12.33 -5.56 -6.95
N ILE A 397 -11.08 -5.48 -7.42
CA ILE A 397 -10.55 -4.29 -8.09
C ILE A 397 -10.02 -4.68 -9.46
N ASP A 398 -10.50 -4.01 -10.50
CA ASP A 398 -10.00 -4.15 -11.87
C ASP A 398 -9.81 -2.76 -12.51
N GLY A 399 -8.58 -2.44 -12.90
CA GLY A 399 -8.22 -1.09 -13.34
C GLY A 399 -8.67 0.00 -12.37
N HIS A 400 -9.45 0.97 -12.86
CA HIS A 400 -10.03 2.05 -12.07
C HIS A 400 -11.40 1.68 -11.46
N GLN A 401 -11.92 0.49 -11.72
CA GLN A 401 -13.18 0.01 -11.15
C GLN A 401 -12.95 -0.74 -9.84
N VAL A 402 -13.82 -0.46 -8.87
CA VAL A 402 -13.91 -1.24 -7.62
C VAL A 402 -15.36 -1.70 -7.43
N GLU A 403 -15.55 -2.99 -7.19
CA GLU A 403 -16.79 -3.53 -6.66
C GLU A 403 -16.57 -3.89 -5.20
N PHE A 404 -17.32 -3.30 -4.26
CA PHE A 404 -17.14 -3.57 -2.84
C PHE A 404 -18.47 -3.75 -2.10
N TYR A 405 -18.38 -4.41 -0.96
CA TYR A 405 -19.52 -4.94 -0.23
C TYR A 405 -19.48 -4.50 1.23
N ILE A 406 -20.62 -4.00 1.71
CA ILE A 406 -20.82 -3.62 3.12
C ILE A 406 -22.09 -4.31 3.61
N ASP A 407 -21.95 -5.21 4.58
CA ASP A 407 -23.08 -5.89 5.20
C ASP A 407 -23.53 -5.15 6.47
N TRP A 408 -24.77 -4.67 6.47
CA TRP A 408 -25.31 -3.92 7.60
C TRP A 408 -25.61 -4.79 8.81
N ASP A 409 -25.93 -6.07 8.58
CA ASP A 409 -26.36 -7.04 9.57
C ASP A 409 -25.18 -7.86 10.10
N ASN A 410 -24.15 -8.09 9.28
CA ASN A 410 -22.89 -8.69 9.71
C ASN A 410 -21.69 -7.74 9.56
N PRO A 411 -21.25 -7.07 10.64
CA PRO A 411 -20.07 -6.22 10.58
C PRO A 411 -18.76 -7.00 10.37
N ASN A 412 -18.72 -8.30 10.70
CA ASN A 412 -17.52 -9.11 10.71
C ASN A 412 -17.56 -10.10 9.54
N LEU A 413 -17.54 -9.60 8.30
CA LEU A 413 -17.43 -10.47 7.13
C LEU A 413 -16.13 -11.27 7.20
N ASP A 414 -16.21 -12.56 6.86
CA ASP A 414 -15.05 -13.41 6.58
C ASP A 414 -14.34 -12.88 5.30
N TYR A 415 -13.08 -13.25 5.04
CA TYR A 415 -12.29 -12.70 3.91
C TYR A 415 -12.93 -13.00 2.55
N GLY A 416 -13.52 -14.19 2.40
CA GLY A 416 -14.11 -14.65 1.14
C GLY A 416 -15.53 -14.13 0.85
N ASP A 417 -16.20 -13.49 1.81
CA ASP A 417 -17.62 -13.16 1.71
C ASP A 417 -17.87 -11.88 0.90
N LEU A 418 -18.59 -11.99 -0.22
CA LEU A 418 -19.08 -10.86 -1.02
C LEU A 418 -20.60 -10.72 -0.85
N ARG A 419 -21.05 -10.00 0.19
CA ARG A 419 -22.48 -9.87 0.53
C ARG A 419 -22.83 -8.54 1.21
N GLY A 420 -24.13 -8.22 1.22
CA GLY A 420 -24.64 -6.96 1.75
C GLY A 420 -24.97 -5.96 0.65
N MET A 421 -24.82 -4.68 0.94
CA MET A 421 -24.94 -3.62 -0.07
C MET A 421 -23.76 -3.73 -1.04
N ARG A 422 -24.05 -3.80 -2.33
CA ARG A 422 -23.03 -3.91 -3.39
C ARG A 422 -22.82 -2.57 -4.04
N PHE A 423 -21.61 -2.04 -3.93
CA PHE A 423 -21.17 -0.79 -4.55
C PHE A 423 -20.34 -1.11 -5.79
N THR A 424 -20.61 -0.42 -6.89
CA THR A 424 -19.81 -0.44 -8.11
C THR A 424 -19.33 0.98 -8.38
N GLY A 425 -18.06 1.24 -8.08
CA GLY A 425 -17.43 2.56 -8.18
C GLY A 425 -16.32 2.61 -9.23
N TYR A 426 -16.07 3.81 -9.72
CA TYR A 426 -15.00 4.10 -10.68
C TYR A 426 -14.17 5.26 -10.14
N LEU A 427 -12.90 4.99 -9.82
CA LEU A 427 -11.91 5.99 -9.48
C LEU A 427 -11.73 6.92 -10.69
N PHE A 428 -11.74 8.23 -10.46
CA PHE A 428 -11.60 9.19 -11.54
C PHE A 428 -10.15 9.21 -12.00
N THR A 429 -9.91 8.95 -13.28
CA THR A 429 -8.58 8.76 -13.87
C THR A 429 -7.79 10.06 -14.06
N ARG A 430 -8.45 11.21 -13.92
CA ARG A 430 -7.81 12.55 -14.00
C ARG A 430 -7.93 13.36 -12.71
N ASP A 431 -8.61 12.82 -11.71
CA ASP A 431 -8.85 13.48 -10.42
C ASP A 431 -9.00 12.38 -9.35
N HIS A 432 -7.88 11.77 -8.98
CA HIS A 432 -7.83 10.57 -8.12
C HIS A 432 -8.35 10.79 -6.69
N MET A 433 -8.83 12.01 -6.39
CA MET A 433 -9.49 12.35 -5.15
C MET A 433 -10.97 11.95 -5.14
N TYR A 434 -11.53 11.52 -6.27
CA TYR A 434 -12.93 11.18 -6.43
C TYR A 434 -13.16 9.73 -6.87
N LEU A 435 -14.16 9.10 -6.25
CA LEU A 435 -14.74 7.82 -6.61
C LEU A 435 -16.24 8.04 -6.74
N ALA A 436 -16.87 7.58 -7.82
CA ALA A 436 -18.33 7.63 -7.91
C ALA A 436 -18.89 6.45 -8.70
N GLY A 437 -20.16 6.16 -8.48
CA GLY A 437 -20.86 5.09 -9.17
C GLY A 437 -22.22 4.82 -8.55
N THR A 438 -22.61 3.55 -8.55
CA THR A 438 -23.92 3.10 -8.08
C THR A 438 -23.80 2.05 -7.00
N LEU A 439 -24.82 1.94 -6.15
CA LEU A 439 -24.95 0.85 -5.20
C LEU A 439 -26.30 0.16 -5.36
N VAL A 440 -26.33 -1.14 -5.09
CA VAL A 440 -27.55 -1.92 -4.94
C VAL A 440 -27.71 -2.26 -3.47
N ASP A 441 -28.79 -1.78 -2.85
CA ASP A 441 -29.09 -2.06 -1.44
C ASP A 441 -29.87 -3.37 -1.35
N ASN A 442 -29.30 -4.37 -0.67
CA ASN A 442 -29.92 -5.69 -0.53
C ASN A 442 -31.16 -5.69 0.37
N ARG A 443 -31.40 -4.63 1.15
CA ARG A 443 -32.54 -4.52 2.08
C ARG A 443 -33.84 -4.12 1.37
N ASP A 444 -33.75 -3.33 0.32
CA ASP A 444 -34.91 -2.87 -0.47
C ASP A 444 -34.85 -3.24 -1.97
N GLY A 445 -33.70 -3.75 -2.45
CA GLY A 445 -33.47 -4.15 -3.83
C GLY A 445 -33.31 -2.99 -4.81
N GLN A 446 -33.19 -1.75 -4.32
CA GLN A 446 -33.12 -0.56 -5.16
C GLN A 446 -31.68 -0.17 -5.48
N THR A 447 -31.51 0.58 -6.56
CA THR A 447 -30.25 1.21 -6.95
C THR A 447 -30.23 2.67 -6.53
N TYR A 448 -29.10 3.08 -5.96
CA TYR A 448 -28.79 4.45 -5.57
C TYR A 448 -27.45 4.88 -6.14
N GLY A 449 -27.20 6.19 -6.13
CA GLY A 449 -25.88 6.74 -6.43
C GLY A 449 -25.05 6.82 -5.15
N PHE A 450 -23.74 6.69 -5.28
CA PHE A 450 -22.80 7.09 -4.24
C PHE A 450 -21.64 7.90 -4.83
N TYR A 451 -20.98 8.67 -3.98
CA TYR A 451 -19.65 9.20 -4.25
C TYR A 451 -18.80 9.01 -3.00
N ALA A 452 -17.49 8.94 -3.19
CA ALA A 452 -16.52 9.01 -2.13
C ALA A 452 -15.42 10.00 -2.52
N VAL A 453 -14.92 10.75 -1.55
CA VAL A 453 -13.89 11.76 -1.77
C VAL A 453 -12.78 11.66 -0.72
N LYS A 454 -11.52 11.81 -1.15
CA LYS A 454 -10.37 11.99 -0.26
C LYS A 454 -10.31 13.46 0.18
N GLY A 455 -11.13 13.84 1.14
CA GLY A 455 -11.27 15.23 1.57
C GLY A 455 -12.67 15.51 2.10
N ASP A 456 -13.09 16.77 2.13
CA ASP A 456 -14.41 17.12 2.66
C ASP A 456 -15.55 16.61 1.79
N TYR A 457 -16.67 16.23 2.44
CA TYR A 457 -17.91 15.92 1.73
C TYR A 457 -18.32 17.07 0.80
N LEU A 458 -18.92 16.72 -0.34
CA LEU A 458 -19.53 17.71 -1.20
C LEU A 458 -20.70 18.39 -0.48
N SER A 459 -20.78 19.71 -0.56
CA SER A 459 -21.90 20.48 -0.03
C SER A 459 -22.85 20.88 -1.15
N GLY A 460 -24.03 20.24 -1.23
CA GLY A 460 -25.08 20.64 -2.17
C GLY A 460 -26.20 21.42 -1.49
N HIS A 461 -26.61 22.57 -2.03
CA HIS A 461 -27.80 23.28 -1.54
C HIS A 461 -29.09 22.50 -1.90
N GLY A 462 -29.61 21.73 -0.95
CA GLY A 462 -30.90 21.04 -1.10
C GLY A 462 -32.09 22.00 -1.00
N ARG A 463 -32.97 22.03 -2.01
CA ARG A 463 -34.24 22.79 -1.94
C ARG A 463 -35.36 22.03 -1.20
N THR A 464 -35.21 20.72 -1.02
CA THR A 464 -36.20 19.81 -0.42
C THR A 464 -35.54 18.56 0.14
N SER A 465 -36.11 17.91 1.15
CA SER A 465 -35.68 16.61 1.68
C SER A 465 -36.25 15.39 0.91
N THR A 466 -36.92 15.60 -0.23
CA THR A 466 -37.51 14.51 -1.03
C THR A 466 -37.37 14.80 -2.53
N PRO A 467 -36.83 13.86 -3.33
CA PRO A 467 -36.73 13.98 -4.78
C PRO A 467 -38.08 14.26 -5.47
N ARG A 468 -38.10 15.22 -6.40
CA ARG A 468 -39.25 15.59 -7.25
C ARG A 468 -38.73 16.02 -8.63
N LEU A 469 -39.59 16.08 -9.66
CA LEU A 469 -39.19 16.60 -10.99
C LEU A 469 -38.50 17.97 -10.91
N ARG A 470 -39.07 18.89 -10.12
CA ARG A 470 -38.50 20.23 -9.93
C ARG A 470 -37.17 20.23 -9.18
N SER A 471 -36.82 19.15 -8.50
CA SER A 471 -35.57 19.05 -7.75
C SER A 471 -34.35 19.00 -8.68
N TYR A 472 -34.50 18.62 -9.95
CA TYR A 472 -33.38 18.65 -10.89
C TYR A 472 -33.09 20.05 -11.44
N ILE A 473 -34.06 20.98 -11.38
CA ILE A 473 -33.90 22.33 -11.93
C ILE A 473 -32.91 23.11 -11.07
N GLY A 474 -31.85 23.61 -11.70
CA GLY A 474 -30.78 24.36 -11.04
C GLY A 474 -29.45 24.28 -11.78
N SER A 475 -28.45 24.94 -11.22
CA SER A 475 -27.05 24.90 -11.66
C SER A 475 -26.26 23.94 -10.78
N TRP A 476 -25.54 23.02 -11.42
CA TRP A 476 -24.83 21.92 -10.77
C TRP A 476 -23.36 21.96 -11.17
N ALA A 477 -22.45 22.01 -10.21
CA ALA A 477 -21.05 21.74 -10.47
C ALA A 477 -20.90 20.22 -10.64
N MET A 478 -20.36 19.81 -11.79
CA MET A 478 -20.27 18.42 -12.19
C MET A 478 -18.80 18.06 -12.46
N ASN A 479 -18.37 16.93 -11.91
CA ASN A 479 -17.09 16.29 -12.18
C ASN A 479 -17.37 14.90 -12.74
N HIS A 480 -16.91 14.60 -13.96
CA HIS A 480 -17.00 13.28 -14.58
C HIS A 480 -15.60 12.83 -14.99
N ASP A 481 -15.07 11.81 -14.33
CA ASP A 481 -13.70 11.32 -14.55
C ASP A 481 -12.60 12.40 -14.43
N GLY A 482 -12.81 13.44 -13.61
CA GLY A 482 -11.91 14.59 -13.47
C GLY A 482 -12.17 15.75 -14.45
N TRP A 483 -13.09 15.58 -15.40
CA TRP A 483 -13.56 16.68 -16.24
C TRP A 483 -14.61 17.50 -15.53
N GLN A 484 -14.24 18.74 -15.19
CA GLN A 484 -15.09 19.65 -14.42
C GLN A 484 -15.88 20.58 -15.34
N GLY A 485 -17.13 20.87 -14.97
CA GLY A 485 -18.00 21.80 -15.69
C GLY A 485 -19.27 22.12 -14.92
N THR A 486 -20.16 22.89 -15.53
CA THR A 486 -21.46 23.27 -14.95
C THR A 486 -22.59 22.69 -15.78
N LEU A 487 -23.46 21.91 -15.14
CA LEU A 487 -24.70 21.41 -15.70
C LEU A 487 -25.85 22.33 -15.26
N ASP A 488 -26.46 23.03 -16.19
CA ASP A 488 -27.61 23.92 -15.97
C ASP A 488 -28.88 23.25 -16.48
N ILE A 489 -29.71 22.74 -15.58
CA ILE A 489 -31.02 22.18 -15.92
C ILE A 489 -32.07 23.27 -15.79
N THR A 490 -32.58 23.73 -16.93
CA THR A 490 -33.52 24.87 -17.00
C THR A 490 -34.98 24.46 -16.91
N ALA A 491 -35.32 23.24 -17.35
CA ALA A 491 -36.68 22.72 -17.22
C ALA A 491 -36.74 21.19 -17.15
N VAL A 492 -37.72 20.71 -16.39
CA VAL A 492 -38.14 19.30 -16.33
C VAL A 492 -39.64 19.25 -16.56
N ARG A 493 -40.06 18.68 -17.69
CA ARG A 493 -41.48 18.57 -18.05
C ARG A 493 -42.16 17.47 -17.21
N LEU A 494 -43.49 17.51 -17.13
CA LEU A 494 -44.29 16.43 -16.51
C LEU A 494 -44.06 15.06 -17.15
N SER A 495 -43.62 15.03 -18.41
CA SER A 495 -43.20 13.80 -19.10
C SER A 495 -41.83 13.26 -18.65
N GLY A 496 -41.17 13.90 -17.68
CA GLY A 496 -39.80 13.61 -17.26
C GLY A 496 -38.72 14.24 -18.15
N ARG A 497 -39.07 14.81 -19.31
CA ARG A 497 -38.08 15.35 -20.26
C ARG A 497 -37.32 16.54 -19.68
N ILE A 498 -36.00 16.47 -19.74
CA ILE A 498 -35.06 17.48 -19.26
C ILE A 498 -34.58 18.32 -20.45
N THR A 499 -34.43 19.62 -20.23
CA THR A 499 -33.70 20.53 -21.13
C THR A 499 -32.73 21.37 -20.31
N GLY A 500 -31.55 21.60 -20.87
CA GLY A 500 -30.48 22.32 -20.18
C GLY A 500 -29.23 22.45 -21.04
N THR A 501 -28.16 22.90 -20.40
CA THR A 501 -26.82 23.00 -21.01
C THR A 501 -25.77 22.43 -20.07
N TYR A 502 -24.73 21.82 -20.63
CA TYR A 502 -23.50 21.56 -19.92
C TYR A 502 -22.41 22.49 -20.47
N THR A 503 -21.73 23.20 -19.59
CA THR A 503 -20.62 24.09 -19.93
C THR A 503 -19.33 23.49 -19.37
N PRO A 504 -18.45 22.92 -20.19
CA PRO A 504 -17.14 22.45 -19.74
C PRO A 504 -16.34 23.60 -19.13
N ARG A 505 -15.49 23.34 -18.13
CA ARG A 505 -14.60 24.37 -17.58
C ARG A 505 -13.74 24.98 -18.70
N GLY A 506 -13.88 26.29 -18.92
CA GLY A 506 -13.18 27.01 -19.98
C GLY A 506 -13.72 26.78 -21.40
N GLY A 507 -14.84 26.07 -21.54
CA GLY A 507 -15.46 25.74 -22.83
C GLY A 507 -16.77 26.50 -23.10
N SER A 508 -17.35 26.24 -24.28
CA SER A 508 -18.65 26.77 -24.68
C SER A 508 -19.80 25.86 -24.20
N PRO A 509 -21.00 26.40 -23.94
CA PRO A 509 -22.16 25.60 -23.55
C PRO A 509 -22.59 24.60 -24.63
N LEU A 510 -22.87 23.37 -24.23
CA LEU A 510 -23.40 22.29 -25.06
C LEU A 510 -24.83 21.97 -24.63
N PRO A 511 -25.80 21.86 -25.56
CA PRO A 511 -27.17 21.52 -25.20
C PRO A 511 -27.26 20.08 -24.71
N ILE A 512 -27.95 19.86 -23.60
CA ILE A 512 -28.24 18.51 -23.11
C ILE A 512 -29.69 18.12 -23.36
N THR A 513 -29.89 16.83 -23.59
CA THR A 513 -31.22 16.21 -23.63
C THR A 513 -31.23 15.00 -22.73
N GLY A 514 -32.33 14.81 -22.00
CA GLY A 514 -32.45 13.70 -21.06
C GLY A 514 -33.86 13.51 -20.52
N THR A 515 -33.99 12.58 -19.59
CA THR A 515 -35.25 12.20 -18.94
C THR A 515 -35.03 11.82 -17.48
N VAL A 516 -35.93 12.27 -16.60
CA VAL A 516 -36.12 11.69 -15.27
C VAL A 516 -37.07 10.50 -15.39
N ASN A 517 -36.74 9.37 -14.75
CA ASN A 517 -37.62 8.21 -14.71
C ASN A 517 -38.85 8.49 -13.84
N LEU A 518 -40.06 8.43 -14.41
CA LEU A 518 -41.29 8.73 -13.67
C LEU A 518 -41.70 7.64 -12.69
N ARG A 519 -41.16 6.42 -12.82
CA ARG A 519 -41.37 5.32 -11.87
C ARG A 519 -40.36 5.35 -10.72
N ASN A 520 -39.18 5.89 -10.97
CA ASN A 520 -38.15 6.12 -9.99
C ASN A 520 -37.61 7.55 -10.12
N ILE A 521 -38.22 8.50 -9.40
CA ILE A 521 -37.93 9.93 -9.57
C ILE A 521 -36.49 10.33 -9.23
N ARG A 522 -35.71 9.42 -8.62
CA ARG A 522 -34.28 9.61 -8.34
C ARG A 522 -33.42 9.38 -9.57
N GLU A 523 -33.88 8.58 -10.53
CA GLU A 523 -33.10 8.18 -11.67
C GLU A 523 -33.23 9.22 -12.80
N VAL A 524 -32.08 9.62 -13.33
CA VAL A 524 -31.96 10.56 -14.45
C VAL A 524 -30.99 10.03 -15.50
N SER A 525 -31.36 10.15 -16.77
CA SER A 525 -30.46 9.90 -17.90
C SER A 525 -30.36 11.15 -18.76
N PHE A 526 -29.18 11.52 -19.20
CA PHE A 526 -28.98 12.60 -20.16
C PHE A 526 -27.75 12.35 -21.02
N SER A 527 -27.60 13.08 -22.10
CA SER A 527 -26.41 13.01 -22.96
C SER A 527 -25.80 14.37 -23.19
N ILE A 528 -24.47 14.42 -23.26
CA ILE A 528 -23.70 15.61 -23.60
C ILE A 528 -23.02 15.39 -24.97
N PRO A 529 -23.28 16.24 -25.98
CA PRO A 529 -22.73 16.07 -27.33
C PRO A 529 -21.32 16.66 -27.44
N PHE A 530 -20.35 16.09 -26.72
CA PHE A 530 -18.92 16.44 -26.90
C PHE A 530 -18.45 16.11 -28.33
N ASP A 531 -18.94 14.99 -28.87
CA ASP A 531 -18.96 14.67 -30.29
C ASP A 531 -20.43 14.69 -30.77
N PRO A 532 -20.79 15.49 -31.80
CA PRO A 532 -22.14 15.52 -32.34
C PRO A 532 -22.65 14.16 -32.86
N ASN A 533 -21.76 13.26 -33.28
CA ASN A 533 -22.12 11.94 -33.80
C ASN A 533 -22.22 10.88 -32.72
N HIS A 534 -21.53 11.08 -31.59
CA HIS A 534 -21.47 10.13 -30.48
C HIS A 534 -21.65 10.87 -29.15
N PRO A 535 -22.89 11.32 -28.83
CA PRO A 535 -23.15 11.98 -27.56
C PRO A 535 -22.83 11.05 -26.39
N GLN A 536 -22.09 11.56 -25.41
CA GLN A 536 -21.70 10.80 -24.23
C GLN A 536 -22.91 10.63 -23.31
N PRO A 537 -23.32 9.40 -22.94
CA PRO A 537 -24.43 9.15 -22.03
C PRO A 537 -24.02 9.33 -20.57
N PHE A 538 -24.96 9.79 -19.75
CA PHE A 538 -24.86 9.91 -18.30
C PHE A 538 -26.09 9.29 -17.67
N HIS A 539 -25.88 8.49 -16.63
CA HIS A 539 -26.91 7.84 -15.84
C HIS A 539 -26.67 8.09 -14.35
N GLY A 540 -27.56 8.84 -13.73
CA GLY A 540 -27.39 9.34 -12.37
C GLY A 540 -28.59 9.06 -11.48
N TYR A 541 -28.31 9.13 -10.18
CA TYR A 541 -29.28 8.99 -9.12
C TYR A 541 -29.19 10.21 -8.20
N MET A 542 -30.28 10.98 -8.12
CA MET A 542 -30.45 12.04 -7.12
C MET A 542 -30.65 11.43 -5.74
N TYR A 543 -29.93 11.94 -4.75
CA TYR A 543 -29.96 11.35 -3.42
C TYR A 543 -31.31 11.62 -2.73
N SER A 544 -31.81 10.59 -2.05
CA SER A 544 -33.08 10.64 -1.33
C SER A 544 -33.03 11.62 -0.17
N TRP A 545 -31.92 11.61 0.58
CA TRP A 545 -31.75 12.40 1.79
C TRP A 545 -31.01 13.73 1.55
N GLU A 546 -30.36 13.89 0.40
CA GLU A 546 -29.64 15.11 0.01
C GLU A 546 -29.91 15.47 -1.47
N THR A 547 -31.07 16.08 -1.77
CA THR A 547 -31.45 16.40 -3.17
C THR A 547 -30.52 17.40 -3.88
N GLY A 548 -29.51 17.92 -3.18
CA GLY A 548 -28.44 18.74 -3.73
C GLY A 548 -27.33 17.93 -4.41
N ILE A 549 -27.39 16.59 -4.42
CA ILE A 549 -26.36 15.71 -5.00
C ILE A 549 -26.99 14.74 -5.99
N ILE A 550 -26.27 14.51 -7.10
CA ILE A 550 -26.52 13.46 -8.09
C ILE A 550 -25.18 12.76 -8.33
N SER A 551 -25.16 11.43 -8.28
CA SER A 551 -23.99 10.67 -8.73
C SER A 551 -24.41 9.45 -9.53
N GLY A 552 -23.46 8.88 -10.27
CA GLY A 552 -23.69 7.69 -11.07
C GLY A 552 -22.56 7.48 -12.06
N THR A 553 -22.90 7.07 -13.28
CA THR A 553 -21.93 6.67 -14.29
C THR A 553 -22.10 7.39 -15.62
N THR A 554 -21.01 7.40 -16.38
CA THR A 554 -20.97 7.81 -17.78
C THR A 554 -20.14 6.82 -18.57
N GLU A 555 -20.34 6.74 -19.88
CA GLU A 555 -19.59 5.83 -20.74
C GLU A 555 -18.89 6.60 -21.85
N TRP A 556 -17.60 6.37 -22.03
CA TRP A 556 -16.81 6.92 -23.12
C TRP A 556 -15.98 5.83 -23.79
N ASN A 557 -16.15 5.66 -25.10
CA ASN A 557 -15.50 4.61 -25.89
C ASN A 557 -15.67 3.19 -25.33
N GLY A 558 -16.86 2.87 -24.80
CA GLY A 558 -17.16 1.56 -24.20
C GLY A 558 -16.55 1.34 -22.81
N ILE A 559 -15.92 2.35 -22.22
CA ILE A 559 -15.37 2.32 -20.86
C ILE A 559 -16.29 3.13 -19.95
N THR A 560 -16.67 2.55 -18.81
CA THR A 560 -17.50 3.22 -17.81
C THR A 560 -16.63 4.05 -16.86
N PHE A 561 -17.11 5.23 -16.51
CA PHE A 561 -16.51 6.13 -15.54
C PHE A 561 -17.58 6.64 -14.56
N GLY A 562 -17.14 7.12 -13.41
CA GLY A 562 -18.01 7.76 -12.43
C GLY A 562 -18.25 9.23 -12.75
N PHE A 563 -19.38 9.76 -12.31
CA PHE A 563 -19.56 11.20 -12.19
C PHE A 563 -20.29 11.55 -10.90
N VAL A 564 -20.06 12.78 -10.45
CA VAL A 564 -20.79 13.39 -9.35
C VAL A 564 -21.12 14.84 -9.72
N ALA A 565 -22.29 15.30 -9.30
CA ALA A 565 -22.74 16.66 -9.45
C ALA A 565 -23.38 17.16 -8.16
N HIS A 566 -22.97 18.34 -7.69
CA HIS A 566 -23.55 18.98 -6.52
C HIS A 566 -24.12 20.36 -6.91
N ARG A 567 -25.21 20.75 -6.27
CA ARG A 567 -25.93 21.98 -6.60
C ARG A 567 -25.23 23.21 -6.05
N LEU A 568 -25.04 24.21 -6.91
CA LEU A 568 -24.38 25.46 -6.57
C LEU A 568 -25.29 26.47 -5.84
N GLN A 569 -26.61 26.44 -6.08
CA GLN A 569 -27.61 27.38 -5.53
C GLN A 569 -29.01 26.76 -5.39
#